data_AF-A0A9C7W0J1-F1
#
_entry.id   AF-A0A9C7W0J1-F1
#
_cell.length_a   1.000
_cell.length_b   1.000
_cell.length_c   1.000
_cell.angle_alpha   90.00
_cell.angle_beta   90.00
_cell.angle_gamma   90.00
#
_symmetry.space_group_name_H-M   'P 1'
#
loop_
_entity.id
_entity.type
_entity.pdbx_description
1 polymer ?
#
loop_
_entity_poly.entity_id
_entity_poly.type
_entity_poly.pdbx_seq_one_letter_code
_entity_poly.pdbx_strand_id
1 'polypeptide(L)'
;MTSTTYTLAWRNIWRHPRRTLLTISAMVFADVLLVFMLGLQLGQYRMMIDNSLALVSGQMQVQVAGYLDDPQMYRSIPEADQLAVQIRKAIDLEAVSPRAYGFALVSSEKR
;
A
#
# COMPACT_ATOMS: atom_id res chain seq x y z
N MET A 1 34.55 -38.17 -11.82
CA MET A 1 35.37 -37.11 -12.45
C MET A 1 34.84 -35.69 -12.20
N THR A 2 33.87 -35.50 -11.30
CA THR A 2 33.28 -34.18 -10.98
C THR A 2 33.96 -33.50 -9.77
N SER A 3 34.41 -34.27 -8.78
CA SER A 3 35.02 -33.73 -7.54
C SER A 3 36.34 -32.98 -7.76
N THR A 4 37.15 -33.43 -8.72
CA THR A 4 38.43 -32.79 -9.06
C THR A 4 38.24 -31.42 -9.70
N THR A 5 37.20 -31.23 -10.51
CA THR A 5 36.90 -29.96 -11.19
C THR A 5 36.52 -28.86 -10.18
N TYR A 6 35.70 -29.18 -9.18
CA TYR A 6 35.36 -28.26 -8.09
C TYR A 6 36.60 -27.85 -7.28
N THR A 7 37.47 -28.82 -6.98
CA THR A 7 38.71 -28.57 -6.22
C THR A 7 39.70 -27.69 -7.01
N LEU A 8 39.78 -27.89 -8.32
CA LEU A 8 40.58 -27.05 -9.23
C LEU A 8 40.00 -25.64 -9.37
N ALA A 9 38.68 -25.50 -9.49
CA ALA A 9 38.00 -24.20 -9.56
C ALA A 9 38.20 -23.38 -8.28
N TRP A 10 38.07 -24.01 -7.10
CA TRP A 10 38.32 -23.36 -5.81
C TRP A 10 39.76 -22.84 -5.66
N ARG A 11 40.75 -23.66 -6.06
CA ARG A 11 42.16 -23.25 -6.10
C ARG A 11 42.41 -22.11 -7.09
N ASN A 12 41.69 -22.08 -8.21
CA ASN A 12 41.81 -21.01 -9.21
C ASN A 12 41.31 -19.67 -8.67
N ILE A 13 40.15 -19.68 -8.01
CA ILE A 13 39.58 -18.49 -7.33
C ILE A 13 40.52 -17.95 -6.26
N TRP A 14 41.12 -18.83 -5.45
CA TRP A 14 42.07 -18.44 -4.41
C TRP A 14 43.39 -17.85 -4.95
N ARG A 15 43.77 -18.14 -6.20
CA ARG A 15 45.03 -17.69 -6.80
C ARG A 15 44.98 -16.25 -7.31
N HIS A 16 43.79 -15.74 -7.66
CA HIS A 16 43.59 -14.38 -8.14
C HIS A 16 42.44 -13.67 -7.39
N PRO A 17 42.59 -13.45 -6.06
CA PRO A 17 41.49 -13.01 -5.20
C PRO A 17 40.94 -11.62 -5.57
N ARG A 18 41.78 -10.72 -6.11
CA ARG A 18 41.36 -9.35 -6.46
C ARG A 18 40.28 -9.31 -7.55
N ARG A 19 40.42 -10.12 -8.61
CA ARG A 19 39.45 -10.16 -9.72
C ARG A 19 38.15 -10.87 -9.33
N THR A 20 38.27 -11.96 -8.58
CA THR A 20 37.10 -12.72 -8.12
C THR A 20 36.31 -11.95 -7.08
N LEU A 21 36.97 -11.24 -6.17
CA LEU A 21 36.28 -10.46 -5.14
C LEU A 21 35.49 -9.30 -5.75
N LEU A 22 36.03 -8.62 -6.76
CA LEU A 22 35.36 -7.49 -7.44
C LEU A 22 34.09 -7.93 -8.21
N THR A 23 34.11 -9.13 -8.81
CA THR A 23 32.94 -9.70 -9.50
C THR A 23 31.89 -10.22 -8.54
N ILE A 24 32.30 -10.96 -7.50
CA ILE A 24 31.38 -11.43 -6.45
C ILE A 24 30.75 -10.24 -5.72
N SER A 25 31.53 -9.22 -5.36
CA SER A 25 30.99 -8.05 -4.66
C SER A 25 29.97 -7.31 -5.52
N ALA A 26 30.19 -7.19 -6.82
CA ALA A 26 29.23 -6.56 -7.73
C ALA A 26 27.91 -7.34 -7.81
N MET A 27 27.98 -8.68 -7.89
CA MET A 27 26.79 -9.55 -7.89
C MET A 27 26.02 -9.45 -6.58
N VAL A 28 26.73 -9.54 -5.44
CA VAL A 28 26.11 -9.44 -4.10
C VAL A 28 25.48 -8.06 -3.91
N PHE A 29 26.15 -6.99 -4.33
CA PHE A 29 25.60 -5.64 -4.24
C PHE A 29 24.33 -5.47 -5.07
N ALA A 30 24.32 -5.99 -6.30
CA ALA A 30 23.13 -5.96 -7.16
C ALA A 30 21.97 -6.75 -6.55
N ASP A 31 22.23 -7.93 -5.99
CA ASP A 31 21.20 -8.79 -5.39
C ASP A 31 20.63 -8.18 -4.10
N VAL A 32 21.47 -7.58 -3.25
CA VAL A 32 21.02 -6.83 -2.07
C VAL A 32 20.09 -5.68 -2.48
N LEU A 33 20.47 -4.92 -3.51
CA LEU A 33 19.64 -3.82 -4.00
C LEU A 33 18.30 -4.32 -4.57
N LEU A 34 18.33 -5.44 -5.29
CA LEU A 34 17.13 -6.08 -5.85
C LEU A 34 16.16 -6.51 -4.74
N VAL A 35 16.65 -7.25 -3.75
CA VAL A 35 15.84 -7.72 -2.61
C VAL A 35 15.31 -6.55 -1.79
N PHE A 36 16.12 -5.51 -1.59
CA PHE A 36 15.70 -4.28 -0.92
C PHE A 36 14.55 -3.59 -1.67
N MET A 37 14.66 -3.42 -2.99
CA MET A 37 13.59 -2.81 -3.79
C MET A 37 12.30 -3.64 -3.77
N LEU A 38 12.41 -4.98 -3.81
CA LEU A 38 11.24 -5.86 -3.70
C LEU A 38 10.56 -5.70 -2.33
N GLY A 39 11.32 -5.65 -1.25
CA GLY A 39 10.78 -5.39 0.10
C GLY A 39 10.09 -4.04 0.20
N LEU A 40 10.70 -2.99 -0.36
CA LEU A 40 10.11 -1.66 -0.42
C LEU A 40 8.81 -1.69 -1.22
N GLN A 41 8.80 -2.32 -2.39
CA GLN A 41 7.63 -2.41 -3.26
C GLN A 41 6.46 -3.12 -2.56
N LEU A 42 6.70 -4.24 -1.87
CA LEU A 42 5.66 -4.92 -1.09
C LEU A 42 5.14 -4.05 0.07
N GLY A 43 6.04 -3.32 0.74
CA GLY A 43 5.67 -2.37 1.78
C GLY A 43 4.80 -1.23 1.23
N GLN A 44 5.16 -0.67 0.07
CA GLN A 44 4.37 0.36 -0.60
C GLN A 44 3.01 -0.17 -1.04
N TYR A 45 2.92 -1.39 -1.58
CA TYR A 45 1.64 -1.99 -1.95
C TYR A 45 0.74 -2.16 -0.74
N ARG A 46 1.28 -2.66 0.38
CA ARG A 46 0.50 -2.82 1.60
C ARG A 46 0.05 -1.47 2.17
N MET A 47 0.95 -0.49 2.20
CA MET A 47 0.61 0.88 2.60
C MET A 47 -0.43 1.53 1.68
N MET A 48 -0.36 1.27 0.37
CA MET A 48 -1.34 1.76 -0.60
C MET A 48 -2.71 1.12 -0.36
N ILE A 49 -2.76 -0.20 -0.14
CA ILE A 49 -3.99 -0.92 0.18
C ILE A 49 -4.59 -0.36 1.46
N ASP A 50 -3.79 -0.26 2.53
CA ASP A 50 -4.23 0.23 3.83
C ASP A 50 -4.70 1.69 3.72
N ASN A 51 -3.97 2.56 3.00
CA ASN A 51 -4.37 3.95 2.77
C ASN A 51 -5.64 4.05 1.90
N SER A 52 -5.76 3.29 0.82
CA SER A 52 -6.94 3.31 -0.04
C SER A 52 -8.19 2.84 0.71
N LEU A 53 -8.07 1.80 1.53
CA LEU A 53 -9.18 1.29 2.35
C LEU A 53 -9.50 2.24 3.52
N ALA A 54 -8.49 2.81 4.18
CA ALA A 54 -8.69 3.75 5.29
C ALA A 54 -9.29 5.09 4.82
N LEU A 55 -8.91 5.58 3.64
CA LEU A 55 -9.33 6.89 3.13
C LEU A 55 -10.71 6.87 2.48
N VAL A 56 -11.07 5.79 1.76
CA VAL A 56 -12.22 5.84 0.84
C VAL A 56 -13.42 5.04 1.34
N SER A 57 -13.22 3.89 1.97
CA SER A 57 -14.34 2.99 2.25
C SER A 57 -13.99 2.02 3.35
N GLY A 58 -14.63 2.14 4.51
CA GLY A 58 -14.72 1.00 5.42
C GLY A 58 -15.56 -0.09 4.74
N GLN A 59 -14.94 -0.96 3.94
CA GLN A 59 -15.45 -2.19 3.29
C GLN A 59 -16.71 -2.07 2.39
N MET A 60 -17.64 -1.14 2.67
CA MET A 60 -18.89 -0.90 1.97
C MET A 60 -19.31 0.56 2.19
N GLN A 61 -19.62 1.28 1.12
CA GLN A 61 -20.10 2.66 1.20
C GLN A 61 -21.49 2.76 0.58
N VAL A 62 -22.44 3.30 1.34
CA VAL A 62 -23.79 3.60 0.85
C VAL A 62 -23.82 5.08 0.48
N GLN A 63 -24.07 5.38 -0.80
CA GLN A 63 -24.19 6.75 -1.32
C GLN A 63 -25.54 6.92 -2.04
N VAL A 64 -26.02 8.17 -2.15
CA VAL A 64 -27.21 8.51 -2.94
C VAL A 64 -26.91 8.30 -4.42
N ALA A 65 -27.87 7.72 -5.16
CA ALA A 65 -27.77 7.57 -6.61
C ALA A 65 -27.49 8.93 -7.29
N GLY A 66 -26.43 9.00 -8.09
CA GLY A 66 -25.99 10.21 -8.79
C GLY A 66 -25.06 11.13 -7.98
N TYR A 67 -24.71 10.82 -6.72
CA TYR A 67 -23.67 11.59 -5.99
C TYR A 67 -22.28 11.48 -6.65
N LEU A 68 -21.99 10.34 -7.29
CA LEU A 68 -20.74 10.15 -8.05
C LEU A 68 -20.64 11.05 -9.29
N ASP A 69 -21.77 11.36 -9.94
CA ASP A 69 -21.81 12.15 -11.17
C ASP A 69 -21.84 13.66 -10.90
N ASP A 70 -22.48 14.08 -9.79
CA ASP A 70 -22.56 15.48 -9.37
C ASP A 70 -22.53 15.58 -7.84
N PRO A 71 -21.34 15.77 -7.23
CA PRO A 71 -21.16 15.84 -5.79
C PRO A 71 -21.67 17.18 -5.25
N GLN A 72 -23.00 17.31 -5.17
CA GLN A 72 -23.65 18.48 -4.57
C GLN A 72 -23.90 18.27 -3.08
N MET A 73 -23.61 19.30 -2.27
CA MET A 73 -23.81 19.30 -0.82
C MET A 73 -25.28 19.08 -0.40
N TYR A 74 -26.23 19.33 -1.32
CA TYR A 74 -27.65 19.14 -1.09
C TYR A 74 -28.13 17.69 -1.28
N ARG A 75 -27.34 16.82 -1.94
CA ARG A 75 -27.64 15.38 -2.10
C ARG A 75 -27.19 14.60 -0.87
N SER A 76 -27.82 14.92 0.25
CA SER A 76 -27.63 14.20 1.51
C SER A 76 -28.61 13.03 1.62
N ILE A 77 -28.21 11.99 2.36
CA ILE A 77 -29.14 10.93 2.76
C ILE A 77 -29.99 11.50 3.91
N PRO A 78 -31.31 11.70 3.74
CA PRO A 78 -32.16 12.08 4.85
C PRO A 78 -32.09 10.99 5.92
N GLU A 79 -31.93 11.40 7.19
CA GLU A 79 -31.87 10.49 8.35
C GLU A 79 -30.74 9.45 8.30
N ALA A 80 -29.55 9.84 7.82
CA ALA A 80 -28.37 8.97 7.74
C ALA A 80 -28.04 8.21 9.04
N ASP A 81 -28.30 8.80 10.21
CA ASP A 81 -28.10 8.15 11.52
C ASP A 81 -29.06 6.96 11.74
N GLN A 82 -30.34 7.12 11.39
CA GLN A 82 -31.32 6.03 11.52
C GLN A 82 -31.00 4.90 10.54
N LEU A 83 -30.60 5.27 9.32
CA LEU A 83 -30.21 4.33 8.28
C LEU A 83 -28.95 3.53 8.69
N ALA A 84 -27.97 4.19 9.32
CA ALA A 84 -26.77 3.54 9.86
C ALA A 84 -27.12 2.51 10.95
N VAL A 85 -28.07 2.83 11.85
CA VAL A 85 -28.53 1.91 12.90
C VAL A 85 -29.25 0.70 12.30
N GLN A 86 -30.09 0.90 11.28
CA GLN A 86 -30.79 -0.19 10.59
C GLN A 86 -29.81 -1.13 9.88
N ILE A 87 -28.84 -0.57 9.15
CA ILE A 87 -27.81 -1.36 8.44
C ILE A 87 -26.94 -2.15 9.41
N ARG A 88 -26.53 -1.53 10.54
CA ARG A 88 -25.77 -2.22 11.58
C ARG A 88 -26.53 -3.42 12.14
N LYS A 89 -27.83 -3.28 12.40
CA LYS A 89 -28.68 -4.37 12.91
C LYS A 89 -28.95 -5.46 11.88
N ALA A 90 -29.07 -5.11 10.59
CA ALA A 90 -29.41 -6.06 9.55
C ALA A 90 -28.23 -6.92 9.07
N ILE A 91 -27.01 -6.37 9.08
CA ILE A 91 -25.82 -7.01 8.48
C ILE A 91 -24.81 -7.46 9.56
N ASP A 92 -25.05 -7.18 10.84
CA ASP A 92 -24.15 -7.50 11.97
C ASP A 92 -22.72 -6.95 11.76
N LEU A 93 -22.63 -5.72 11.25
CA LEU A 93 -21.36 -5.07 10.95
C LEU A 93 -20.69 -4.55 12.23
N GLU A 94 -19.37 -4.73 12.32
CA GLU A 94 -18.55 -4.36 13.48
C GLU A 94 -18.57 -2.84 13.76
N ALA A 95 -18.58 -2.02 12.70
CA ALA A 95 -18.69 -0.56 12.81
C ALA A 95 -19.38 0.06 11.58
N VAL A 96 -20.31 0.99 11.82
CA VAL A 96 -20.95 1.81 10.78
C VAL A 96 -20.84 3.27 11.24
N SER A 97 -20.32 4.15 10.38
CA SER A 97 -20.20 5.58 10.66
C SER A 97 -20.81 6.40 9.52
N PRO A 98 -21.81 7.26 9.80
CA PRO A 98 -22.24 8.26 8.84
C PRO A 98 -21.11 9.29 8.63
N ARG A 99 -20.90 9.73 7.39
CA ARG A 99 -19.88 10.73 7.02
C ARG A 99 -20.49 11.73 6.04
N ALA A 100 -20.20 13.01 6.22
CA ALA A 100 -20.57 14.08 5.31
C ALA A 100 -19.31 14.78 4.78
N TYR A 101 -19.28 15.03 3.47
CA TYR A 101 -18.20 15.76 2.80
C TYR A 101 -18.77 17.05 2.21
N GLY A 102 -18.10 18.18 2.49
CA GLY A 102 -18.48 19.50 1.97
C GLY A 102 -17.24 20.37 1.77
N PHE A 103 -17.27 21.22 0.75
CA PHE A 103 -16.23 22.22 0.53
C PHE A 103 -16.49 23.44 1.41
N ALA A 104 -15.48 23.88 2.15
CA ALA A 104 -15.52 25.13 2.92
C ALA A 104 -14.26 25.95 2.64
N LEU A 105 -14.43 27.26 2.47
CA LEU A 105 -13.32 28.22 2.38
C LEU A 105 -13.21 28.92 3.73
N VAL A 106 -12.06 28.75 4.39
CA VAL A 106 -11.75 29.46 5.63
C VAL A 106 -10.88 30.66 5.27
N SER A 107 -11.41 31.86 5.50
CA SER A 107 -10.65 33.12 5.37
C SER A 107 -10.45 33.71 6.77
N SER A 108 -9.20 34.02 7.11
CA SER A 108 -8.84 34.73 8.35
C SER A 108 -8.39 36.14 7.98
N GLU A 109 -9.01 37.15 8.60
CA GLU A 109 -8.62 38.55 8.43
C GLU A 109 -7.30 38.89 9.16
N LYS A 110 -6.86 38.03 10.09
CA LYS A 110 -5.61 38.24 10.84
C LYS A 110 -4.51 37.31 10.31
N ARG A 111 -3.46 37.96 9.81
CA ARG A 111 -2.15 37.40 9.49
C ARG A 111 -1.31 37.21 10.74
#